data_AF-A0A3D9JP29-F1
#
_entry.id   AF-A0A3D9JP29-F1
#
_cell.length_a   1.000
_cell.length_b   1.000
_cell.length_c   1.000
_cell.angle_alpha   90.00
_cell.angle_beta   90.00
_cell.angle_gamma   90.00
#
_symmetry.space_group_name_H-M   'P 1'
#
loop_
_entity.id
_entity.type
_entity.pdbx_description
1 polymer ?
#
loop_
_entity_poly.entity_id
_entity_poly.type
_entity_poly.pdbx_seq_one_letter_code
_entity_poly.pdbx_strand_id
1 'polypeptide(L)'
;MTDKRNDGSQARDPENYLIDERHEMIEGVRYDFLSSPVYAHQQVLGELYAAFRTNCLTEGKVVFAPLDVHFDKDNIFQPDLIYIANANRGIIRDGYIYGAPDLVVEILSASTGSRDKTIKKNGYEKFGVREYWIVDLAYRLVEQFVLVEGKYAAVATLTEEQTLTSPTVPCLSLKLGDILREDEGDDESEAKDKQGKVKETPENYLIDERYEIIEGVRYDFLTSPIYAHQRILAKLYLAFHKDCAADGEVLFAPLDVHFDENNIFQPDLIYIANANRGIIRDGYIYGAPDLVVEILSSSTGRRDKTLKKNGYEKFGVREYWLVDPVHRFVEQFVLLDGKYAAVATLTEEQTLTSPTVACLSLTLNEIFPPENE
;
A
#
# COMPACT_ATOMS: atom_id res chain seq x y z
N MET A 1 64.13 -10.99 -16.40
CA MET A 1 63.20 -11.29 -15.31
C MET A 1 62.07 -10.31 -15.40
N THR A 2 60.96 -10.74 -16.00
CA THR A 2 59.79 -9.95 -16.31
C THR A 2 58.84 -9.95 -15.12
N ASP A 3 58.46 -8.75 -14.70
CA ASP A 3 57.58 -8.45 -13.58
C ASP A 3 56.11 -8.62 -14.03
N LYS A 4 55.39 -9.55 -13.42
CA LYS A 4 53.96 -9.80 -13.69
C LYS A 4 53.13 -8.90 -12.78
N ARG A 5 52.62 -7.79 -13.33
CA ARG A 5 51.46 -7.10 -12.77
C ARG A 5 50.20 -7.85 -13.17
N ASN A 6 49.44 -8.28 -12.17
CA ASN A 6 48.13 -8.88 -12.31
C ASN A 6 47.12 -7.74 -12.47
N ASP A 7 46.77 -7.41 -13.71
CA ASP A 7 45.61 -6.60 -14.07
C ASP A 7 44.37 -7.50 -13.89
N GLY A 8 43.70 -7.33 -12.75
CA GLY A 8 42.39 -7.91 -12.49
C GLY A 8 41.30 -7.03 -13.07
N SER A 9 41.20 -6.96 -14.40
CA SER A 9 39.98 -6.55 -15.08
C SER A 9 38.96 -7.68 -14.93
N GLN A 10 38.20 -7.65 -13.84
CA GLN A 10 36.95 -8.43 -13.78
C GLN A 10 36.02 -7.88 -14.87
N ALA A 11 35.75 -8.74 -15.85
CA ALA A 11 34.69 -8.55 -16.83
C ALA A 11 33.40 -8.24 -16.07
N ARG A 12 32.73 -7.15 -16.45
CA ARG A 12 31.39 -6.82 -15.96
C ARG A 12 30.44 -7.91 -16.44
N ASP A 13 29.71 -8.49 -15.51
CA ASP A 13 28.66 -9.47 -15.76
C ASP A 13 27.54 -8.83 -16.59
N PRO A 14 27.25 -9.30 -17.83
CA PRO A 14 26.24 -8.70 -18.69
C PRO A 14 24.78 -8.98 -18.27
N GLU A 15 24.53 -9.73 -17.20
CA GLU A 15 23.16 -9.99 -16.70
C GLU A 15 22.61 -8.95 -15.72
N ASN A 16 23.39 -7.95 -15.30
CA ASN A 16 22.95 -6.98 -14.29
C ASN A 16 22.28 -5.72 -14.87
N TYR A 17 21.29 -5.93 -15.76
CA TYR A 17 20.38 -4.90 -16.28
C TYR A 17 18.96 -5.04 -15.72
N LEU A 18 18.84 -5.34 -14.42
CA LEU A 18 17.54 -5.34 -13.73
C LEU A 18 17.55 -4.23 -12.69
N ILE A 19 17.44 -2.98 -13.16
CA ILE A 19 16.60 -2.03 -12.44
C ILE A 19 15.20 -2.35 -12.94
N ASP A 20 14.57 -3.34 -12.31
CA ASP A 20 13.20 -3.71 -12.64
C ASP A 20 12.29 -2.65 -12.02
N GLU A 21 12.05 -1.59 -12.78
CA GLU A 21 11.10 -0.53 -12.41
C GLU A 21 9.76 -1.17 -12.05
N ARG A 22 9.17 -0.74 -10.94
CA ARG A 22 7.92 -1.27 -10.43
C ARG A 22 6.79 -1.17 -11.47
N HIS A 23 6.30 -2.31 -11.93
CA HIS A 23 5.26 -2.42 -12.94
C HIS A 23 4.35 -3.63 -12.71
N GLU A 24 3.18 -3.63 -13.35
CA GLU A 24 2.44 -4.86 -13.59
C GLU A 24 2.77 -5.41 -14.97
N MET A 25 2.88 -6.73 -15.08
CA MET A 25 3.05 -7.42 -16.35
C MET A 25 1.81 -8.27 -16.60
N ILE A 26 1.14 -8.05 -17.72
CA ILE A 26 -0.07 -8.80 -18.10
C ILE A 26 0.11 -9.30 -19.52
N GLU A 27 0.15 -10.61 -19.69
CA GLU A 27 0.43 -11.29 -20.97
C GLU A 27 1.71 -10.78 -21.65
N GLY A 28 2.75 -10.51 -20.86
CA GLY A 28 4.05 -10.02 -21.32
C GLY A 28 4.06 -8.53 -21.67
N VAL A 29 2.94 -7.81 -21.47
CA VAL A 29 2.85 -6.36 -21.64
C VAL A 29 3.06 -5.68 -20.28
N ARG A 30 4.00 -4.74 -20.22
CA ARG A 30 4.28 -3.91 -19.05
C ARG A 30 3.26 -2.78 -18.93
N TYR A 31 2.74 -2.60 -17.72
CA TYR A 31 1.84 -1.52 -17.32
C TYR A 31 2.46 -0.81 -16.11
N ASP A 32 2.83 0.44 -16.29
CA ASP A 32 3.38 1.27 -15.23
C ASP A 32 2.29 1.85 -14.34
N PHE A 33 2.64 2.12 -13.08
CA PHE A 33 1.72 2.73 -12.12
C PHE A 33 1.71 4.24 -12.31
N LEU A 34 0.66 4.74 -12.96
CA LEU A 34 0.55 6.11 -13.47
C LEU A 34 0.30 7.18 -12.40
N SER A 35 -0.20 6.81 -11.22
CA SER A 35 -0.59 7.78 -10.20
C SER A 35 -0.59 7.16 -8.80
N SER A 36 -0.25 7.95 -7.78
CA SER A 36 -0.56 7.62 -6.40
C SER A 36 -2.08 7.54 -6.20
N PRO A 37 -2.59 6.55 -5.44
CA PRO A 37 -3.98 6.54 -5.04
C PRO A 37 -4.35 7.77 -4.20
N VAL A 38 -5.61 8.17 -4.31
CA VAL A 38 -6.21 9.23 -3.50
C VAL A 38 -6.61 8.71 -2.12
N TYR A 39 -6.86 9.63 -1.21
CA TYR A 39 -7.32 9.38 0.16
C TYR A 39 -8.47 8.35 0.23
N ALA A 40 -9.55 8.56 -0.52
CA ALA A 40 -10.73 7.66 -0.50
C ALA A 40 -10.38 6.21 -0.85
N HIS A 41 -9.44 6.00 -1.78
CA HIS A 41 -8.96 4.65 -2.12
C HIS A 41 -8.24 4.00 -0.94
N GLN A 42 -7.31 4.72 -0.31
CA GLN A 42 -6.53 4.20 0.82
C GLN A 42 -7.38 3.97 2.07
N GLN A 43 -8.37 4.85 2.30
CA GLN A 43 -9.32 4.73 3.40
C GLN A 43 -10.19 3.46 3.22
N VAL A 44 -10.81 3.27 2.06
CA VAL A 44 -11.60 2.05 1.77
C VAL A 44 -10.75 0.79 1.82
N LEU A 45 -9.52 0.82 1.31
CA LEU A 45 -8.61 -0.32 1.37
C LEU A 45 -8.27 -0.70 2.82
N GLY A 46 -8.03 0.30 3.66
CA GLY A 46 -7.79 0.12 5.09
C GLY A 46 -8.97 -0.51 5.82
N GLU A 47 -10.17 0.01 5.61
CA GLU A 47 -11.41 -0.50 6.21
C GLU A 47 -11.71 -1.94 5.77
N LEU A 48 -11.55 -2.25 4.49
CA LEU A 48 -11.65 -3.63 3.99
C LEU A 48 -10.63 -4.53 4.70
N TYR A 49 -9.37 -4.11 4.77
CA TYR A 49 -8.35 -4.90 5.44
C TYR A 49 -8.67 -5.12 6.93
N ALA A 50 -9.11 -4.10 7.66
CA ALA A 50 -9.54 -4.21 9.05
C ALA A 50 -10.73 -5.18 9.21
N ALA A 51 -11.71 -5.12 8.31
CA ALA A 51 -12.86 -6.02 8.30
C ALA A 51 -12.43 -7.47 8.08
N PHE A 52 -11.57 -7.75 7.10
CA PHE A 52 -11.02 -9.10 6.88
C PHE A 52 -10.24 -9.60 8.10
N ARG A 53 -9.41 -8.75 8.72
CA ARG A 53 -8.61 -9.15 9.88
C ARG A 53 -9.46 -9.41 11.13
N THR A 54 -10.53 -8.67 11.31
CA THR A 54 -11.44 -8.83 12.46
C THR A 54 -12.31 -10.07 12.31
N ASN A 55 -12.85 -10.31 11.11
CA ASN A 55 -13.79 -11.41 10.86
C ASN A 55 -13.11 -12.75 10.55
N CYS A 56 -11.91 -12.73 9.94
CA CYS A 56 -11.25 -13.90 9.37
C CYS A 56 -9.82 -14.09 9.88
N LEU A 57 -9.57 -13.73 11.15
CA LEU A 57 -8.23 -13.75 11.76
C LEU A 57 -7.55 -15.13 11.69
N THR A 58 -8.32 -16.20 11.85
CA THR A 58 -7.81 -17.57 12.04
C THR A 58 -7.87 -18.42 10.77
N GLU A 59 -8.56 -17.94 9.74
CA GLU A 59 -8.95 -18.68 8.54
C GLU A 59 -7.96 -18.49 7.38
N GLY A 60 -7.22 -17.37 7.38
CA GLY A 60 -6.28 -17.05 6.32
C GLY A 60 -5.41 -15.83 6.60
N LYS A 61 -4.72 -15.39 5.54
CA LYS A 61 -3.92 -14.17 5.51
C LYS A 61 -4.58 -13.19 4.54
N VAL A 62 -4.69 -11.95 4.94
CA VAL A 62 -5.05 -10.83 4.06
C VAL A 62 -3.85 -9.88 3.96
N VAL A 63 -3.62 -9.36 2.77
CA VAL A 63 -2.53 -8.44 2.43
C VAL A 63 -3.10 -7.36 1.51
N PHE A 64 -2.59 -6.14 1.62
CA PHE A 64 -2.93 -5.05 0.71
C PHE A 64 -1.73 -4.62 -0.14
N ALA A 65 -2.02 -3.97 -1.27
CA ALA A 65 -1.03 -3.34 -2.11
C ALA A 65 -0.20 -2.32 -1.31
N PRO A 66 1.10 -2.22 -1.57
CA PRO A 66 1.76 -2.84 -2.72
C PRO A 66 2.47 -4.17 -2.45
N LEU A 67 2.05 -5.22 -3.16
CA LEU A 67 2.72 -6.51 -3.18
C LEU A 67 2.48 -7.23 -4.51
N ASP A 68 3.54 -7.80 -5.08
CA ASP A 68 3.45 -8.49 -6.36
C ASP A 68 2.93 -9.92 -6.20
N VAL A 69 2.03 -10.29 -7.12
CA VAL A 69 1.48 -11.63 -7.30
C VAL A 69 1.97 -12.17 -8.63
N HIS A 70 2.90 -13.13 -8.56
CA HIS A 70 3.51 -13.77 -9.70
C HIS A 70 2.67 -14.99 -10.11
N PHE A 71 2.01 -14.91 -11.25
CA PHE A 71 1.28 -16.04 -11.81
C PHE A 71 2.18 -16.89 -12.70
N ASP A 72 2.96 -16.24 -13.57
CA ASP A 72 4.03 -16.83 -14.36
C ASP A 72 5.04 -15.75 -14.78
N LYS A 73 5.98 -16.09 -15.67
CA LYS A 73 7.05 -15.19 -16.13
C LYS A 73 6.57 -13.99 -16.94
N ASP A 74 5.34 -14.01 -17.44
CA ASP A 74 4.74 -12.98 -18.29
C ASP A 74 3.54 -12.31 -17.57
N ASN A 75 3.27 -12.67 -16.31
CA ASN A 75 2.08 -12.25 -15.57
C ASN A 75 2.42 -11.99 -14.10
N ILE A 76 2.64 -10.70 -13.78
CA ILE A 76 2.91 -10.18 -12.44
C ILE A 76 1.90 -9.07 -12.17
N PHE A 77 1.00 -9.29 -11.22
CA PHE A 77 -0.10 -8.37 -10.94
C PHE A 77 0.10 -7.77 -9.55
N GLN A 78 -0.44 -6.58 -9.31
CA GLN A 78 -0.43 -5.93 -8.00
C GLN A 78 -1.88 -5.56 -7.64
N PRO A 79 -2.63 -6.48 -7.05
CA PRO A 79 -3.98 -6.22 -6.59
C PRO A 79 -4.04 -5.41 -5.31
N ASP A 80 -5.10 -4.63 -5.14
CA ASP A 80 -5.27 -3.76 -3.96
C ASP A 80 -5.44 -4.56 -2.68
N LEU A 81 -6.27 -5.60 -2.68
CA LEU A 81 -6.40 -6.51 -1.53
C LEU A 81 -6.42 -7.96 -1.99
N ILE A 82 -5.70 -8.79 -1.24
CA ILE A 82 -5.49 -10.20 -1.51
C ILE A 82 -5.87 -11.00 -0.27
N TYR A 83 -6.69 -12.03 -0.42
CA TYR A 83 -6.94 -13.01 0.62
C TYR A 83 -6.45 -14.39 0.20
N ILE A 84 -5.73 -15.03 1.13
CA ILE A 84 -5.14 -16.36 0.97
C ILE A 84 -5.60 -17.22 2.15
N ALA A 85 -6.41 -18.23 1.86
CA ALA A 85 -6.89 -19.17 2.86
C ALA A 85 -5.72 -19.99 3.44
N ASN A 86 -5.84 -20.46 4.69
CA ASN A 86 -4.79 -21.28 5.32
C ASN A 86 -4.36 -22.48 4.48
N ALA A 87 -5.31 -23.13 3.80
CA ALA A 87 -5.04 -24.27 2.92
C ALA A 87 -4.19 -23.90 1.68
N ASN A 88 -4.15 -22.64 1.29
CA ASN A 88 -3.43 -22.12 0.12
C ASN A 88 -2.15 -21.35 0.52
N ARG A 89 -1.77 -21.32 1.80
CA ARG A 89 -0.64 -20.49 2.30
C ARG A 89 0.71 -20.78 1.65
N GLY A 90 0.91 -21.94 1.03
CA GLY A 90 2.15 -22.29 0.35
C GLY A 90 2.50 -21.40 -0.85
N ILE A 91 1.56 -20.57 -1.33
CA ILE A 91 1.84 -19.57 -2.38
C ILE A 91 2.66 -18.38 -1.87
N ILE A 92 2.66 -18.13 -0.55
CA ILE A 92 3.50 -17.09 0.05
C ILE A 92 4.86 -17.71 0.32
N ARG A 93 5.88 -17.26 -0.40
CA ARG A 93 7.25 -17.75 -0.25
C ARG A 93 8.23 -16.74 -0.82
N ASP A 94 9.47 -16.79 -0.35
CA ASP A 94 10.57 -15.96 -0.86
C ASP A 94 10.28 -14.44 -0.81
N GLY A 95 9.37 -14.00 0.08
CA GLY A 95 8.95 -12.61 0.21
C GLY A 95 7.87 -12.16 -0.79
N TYR A 96 7.34 -13.05 -1.62
CA TYR A 96 6.33 -12.75 -2.64
C TYR A 96 5.17 -13.76 -2.65
N ILE A 97 4.17 -13.53 -3.49
CA ILE A 97 3.04 -14.44 -3.72
C ILE A 97 3.21 -15.09 -5.10
N TYR A 98 3.20 -16.42 -5.16
CA TYR A 98 3.36 -17.21 -6.38
C TYR A 98 2.15 -18.11 -6.63
N GLY A 99 1.39 -17.81 -7.67
CA GLY A 99 0.14 -18.49 -8.04
C GLY A 99 -1.10 -17.74 -7.59
N ALA A 100 -2.27 -18.35 -7.80
CA ALA A 100 -3.55 -17.69 -7.61
C ALA A 100 -3.96 -17.57 -6.13
N PRO A 101 -4.22 -16.35 -5.64
CA PRO A 101 -4.92 -16.16 -4.39
C PRO A 101 -6.35 -16.68 -4.43
N ASP A 102 -6.93 -16.87 -3.25
CA ASP A 102 -8.31 -17.34 -3.14
C ASP A 102 -9.31 -16.24 -3.51
N LEU A 103 -9.01 -15.00 -3.10
CA LEU A 103 -9.80 -13.82 -3.45
C LEU A 103 -8.88 -12.63 -3.74
N VAL A 104 -9.27 -11.85 -4.74
CA VAL A 104 -8.65 -10.57 -5.10
C VAL A 104 -9.71 -9.47 -5.15
N VAL A 105 -9.38 -8.30 -4.64
CA VAL A 105 -10.19 -7.08 -4.73
C VAL A 105 -9.38 -6.00 -5.45
N GLU A 106 -10.05 -5.30 -6.38
CA GLU A 106 -9.55 -4.08 -7.00
C GLU A 106 -10.50 -2.94 -6.64
N ILE A 107 -9.94 -1.83 -6.19
CA ILE A 107 -10.65 -0.59 -5.94
C ILE A 107 -10.39 0.31 -7.14
N LEU A 108 -11.46 0.64 -7.86
CA LEU A 108 -11.31 1.37 -9.10
C LEU A 108 -10.79 2.78 -8.84
N SER A 109 -9.76 3.13 -9.60
CA SER A 109 -9.35 4.51 -9.79
C SER A 109 -9.84 5.03 -11.14
N ALA A 110 -9.92 6.36 -11.29
CA ALA A 110 -10.26 7.00 -12.56
C ALA A 110 -9.26 6.65 -13.68
N SER A 111 -8.00 6.31 -13.35
CA SER A 111 -6.92 6.05 -14.30
C SER A 111 -6.83 4.58 -14.73
N THR A 112 -7.20 3.62 -13.88
CA THR A 112 -7.05 2.18 -14.18
C THR A 112 -8.37 1.43 -14.39
N GLY A 113 -9.51 2.04 -14.07
CA GLY A 113 -10.75 1.26 -13.90
C GLY A 113 -11.24 0.50 -15.14
N SER A 114 -10.87 0.93 -16.35
CA SER A 114 -11.16 0.18 -17.58
C SER A 114 -10.35 -1.12 -17.68
N ARG A 115 -9.10 -1.11 -17.23
CA ARG A 115 -8.19 -2.25 -17.19
C ARG A 115 -8.66 -3.27 -16.15
N ASP A 116 -9.12 -2.80 -14.99
CA ASP A 116 -9.54 -3.68 -13.89
C ASP A 116 -10.85 -4.41 -14.27
N LYS A 117 -11.80 -3.69 -14.90
CA LYS A 117 -13.05 -4.27 -15.44
C LYS A 117 -12.86 -5.26 -16.59
N THR A 118 -11.70 -5.28 -17.24
CA THR A 118 -11.46 -6.09 -18.45
C THR A 118 -10.20 -6.94 -18.39
N ILE A 119 -9.04 -6.34 -18.57
CA ILE A 119 -7.73 -7.00 -18.70
C ILE A 119 -7.40 -7.81 -17.44
N LYS A 120 -7.44 -7.18 -16.25
CA LYS A 120 -7.08 -7.88 -15.00
C LYS A 120 -8.10 -8.94 -14.63
N LYS A 121 -9.40 -8.65 -14.79
CA LYS A 121 -10.47 -9.64 -14.62
C LYS A 121 -10.24 -10.90 -15.48
N ASN A 122 -9.92 -10.73 -16.76
CA ASN A 122 -9.62 -11.87 -17.65
C ASN A 122 -8.35 -12.61 -17.23
N GLY A 123 -7.33 -11.88 -16.76
CA GLY A 123 -6.11 -12.47 -16.20
C GLY A 123 -6.40 -13.34 -14.98
N TYR A 124 -7.08 -12.79 -13.97
CA TYR A 124 -7.47 -13.52 -12.77
C TYR A 124 -8.36 -14.73 -13.08
N GLU A 125 -9.28 -14.61 -14.04
CA GLU A 125 -10.10 -15.72 -14.53
C GLU A 125 -9.23 -16.86 -15.08
N LYS A 126 -8.30 -16.52 -15.98
CA LYS A 126 -7.37 -17.45 -16.63
C LYS A 126 -6.49 -18.18 -15.62
N PHE A 127 -6.03 -17.48 -14.58
CA PHE A 127 -5.14 -18.05 -13.58
C PHE A 127 -5.86 -18.74 -12.42
N GLY A 128 -7.18 -18.70 -12.38
CA GLY A 128 -7.97 -19.50 -11.43
C GLY A 128 -8.18 -18.86 -10.07
N VAL A 129 -8.11 -17.53 -9.97
CA VAL A 129 -8.53 -16.83 -8.74
C VAL A 129 -10.02 -17.12 -8.52
N ARG A 130 -10.38 -17.58 -7.31
CA ARG A 130 -11.71 -18.19 -7.08
C ARG A 130 -12.81 -17.14 -6.98
N GLU A 131 -12.47 -15.96 -6.46
CA GLU A 131 -13.39 -14.85 -6.31
C GLU A 131 -12.70 -13.51 -6.58
N TYR A 132 -13.38 -12.64 -7.31
CA TYR A 132 -12.86 -11.35 -7.74
C TYR A 132 -13.87 -10.26 -7.47
N TRP A 133 -13.45 -9.21 -6.78
CA TRP A 133 -14.28 -8.06 -6.46
C TRP A 133 -13.79 -6.81 -7.15
N ILE A 134 -14.74 -6.03 -7.65
CA ILE A 134 -14.51 -4.67 -8.13
C ILE A 134 -15.25 -3.72 -7.21
N VAL A 135 -14.53 -2.84 -6.52
CA VAL A 135 -15.09 -1.78 -5.69
C VAL A 135 -15.10 -0.49 -6.50
N ASP A 136 -16.27 0.01 -6.83
CA ASP A 136 -16.45 1.23 -7.61
C ASP A 136 -16.83 2.37 -6.66
N LEU A 137 -15.86 3.22 -6.33
CA LEU A 137 -16.06 4.34 -5.40
C LEU A 137 -17.00 5.40 -5.97
N ALA A 138 -16.95 5.65 -7.28
CA ALA A 138 -17.80 6.65 -7.94
C ALA A 138 -19.28 6.26 -7.89
N TYR A 139 -19.58 4.96 -8.02
CA TYR A 139 -20.94 4.43 -7.92
C TYR A 139 -21.29 3.84 -6.56
N ARG A 140 -20.36 3.89 -5.59
CA ARG A 140 -20.48 3.33 -4.24
C ARG A 140 -21.07 1.92 -4.23
N LEU A 141 -20.46 1.04 -5.03
CA LEU A 141 -20.89 -0.35 -5.17
C LEU A 141 -19.73 -1.33 -5.21
N VAL A 142 -20.05 -2.60 -4.93
CA VAL A 142 -19.13 -3.73 -5.09
C VAL A 142 -19.75 -4.75 -6.04
N GLU A 143 -19.05 -5.08 -7.12
CA GLU A 143 -19.39 -6.20 -8.00
C GLU A 143 -18.58 -7.44 -7.59
N GLN A 144 -19.27 -8.55 -7.32
CA GLN A 144 -18.65 -9.82 -6.94
C GLN A 144 -18.74 -10.82 -8.10
N PHE A 145 -17.60 -11.41 -8.46
CA PHE A 145 -17.47 -12.46 -9.45
C PHE A 145 -16.91 -13.73 -8.82
N VAL A 146 -17.51 -14.88 -9.12
CA VAL A 146 -17.03 -16.20 -8.65
C VAL A 146 -16.66 -17.05 -9.86
N LEU A 147 -15.54 -17.74 -9.77
CA LEU A 147 -15.05 -18.61 -10.83
C LEU A 147 -15.82 -19.94 -10.81
N VAL A 148 -16.59 -20.19 -11.87
CA VAL A 148 -17.39 -21.41 -12.07
C VAL A 148 -16.97 -22.03 -13.40
N GLU A 149 -16.50 -23.27 -13.36
CA GLU A 149 -16.05 -24.01 -14.55
C GLU A 149 -15.03 -23.22 -15.42
N GLY A 150 -14.14 -22.46 -14.76
CA GLY A 150 -13.11 -21.67 -15.43
C GLY A 150 -13.58 -20.33 -16.02
N LYS A 151 -14.80 -19.88 -15.68
CA LYS A 151 -15.35 -18.58 -16.09
C LYS A 151 -15.95 -17.82 -14.92
N TYR A 152 -15.75 -16.51 -14.88
CA TYR A 152 -16.34 -15.66 -13.87
C TYR A 152 -17.83 -15.44 -14.14
N ALA A 153 -18.65 -15.82 -13.16
CA ALA A 153 -20.05 -15.44 -13.09
C ALA A 153 -20.21 -14.26 -12.12
N ALA A 154 -20.94 -13.22 -12.52
CA ALA A 154 -21.36 -12.16 -11.62
C ALA A 154 -22.40 -12.74 -10.65
N VAL A 155 -22.11 -12.72 -9.34
CA VAL A 155 -22.98 -13.29 -8.31
C VAL A 155 -23.71 -12.23 -7.49
N ALA A 156 -23.16 -11.02 -7.41
CA ALA A 156 -23.80 -9.89 -6.76
C ALA A 156 -23.26 -8.55 -7.28
N THR A 157 -24.12 -7.54 -7.22
CA THR A 157 -23.75 -6.12 -7.26
C THR A 157 -24.40 -5.49 -6.04
N LEU A 158 -23.59 -4.99 -5.12
CA LEU A 158 -24.03 -4.58 -3.79
C LEU A 158 -23.79 -3.08 -3.59
N THR A 159 -24.78 -2.38 -3.03
CA THR A 159 -24.69 -0.97 -2.64
C THR A 159 -24.44 -0.83 -1.14
N GLU A 160 -24.20 0.41 -0.68
CA GLU A 160 -23.90 0.73 0.73
C GLU A 160 -24.94 0.25 1.75
N GLU A 161 -26.20 0.07 1.35
CA GLU A 161 -27.27 -0.40 2.24
C GLU A 161 -27.18 -1.90 2.53
N GLN A 162 -26.36 -2.63 1.77
CA GLN A 162 -26.32 -4.08 1.80
C GLN A 162 -25.14 -4.61 2.63
N THR A 163 -25.35 -5.78 3.20
CA THR A 163 -24.28 -6.57 3.82
C THR A 163 -23.64 -7.43 2.75
N LEU A 164 -22.34 -7.27 2.56
CA LEU A 164 -21.53 -8.13 1.73
C LEU A 164 -21.15 -9.40 2.50
N THR A 165 -21.21 -10.52 1.78
CA THR A 165 -20.71 -11.83 2.20
C THR A 165 -19.88 -12.43 1.08
N SER A 166 -18.94 -13.32 1.41
CA SER A 166 -18.09 -13.98 0.41
C SER A 166 -18.35 -15.49 0.35
N PRO A 167 -18.66 -16.06 -0.83
CA PRO A 167 -18.69 -17.51 -1.02
C PRO A 167 -17.35 -18.20 -0.75
N THR A 168 -16.23 -17.54 -1.05
CA THR A 168 -14.86 -18.08 -0.89
C THR A 168 -14.28 -17.80 0.49
N VAL A 169 -14.79 -16.79 1.18
CA VAL A 169 -14.35 -16.36 2.52
C VAL A 169 -15.55 -16.36 3.50
N PRO A 170 -16.03 -17.54 3.95
CA PRO A 170 -17.31 -17.65 4.67
C PRO A 170 -17.35 -16.95 6.04
N CYS A 171 -16.21 -16.65 6.62
CA CYS A 171 -16.08 -15.88 7.86
C CYS A 171 -16.41 -14.39 7.68
N LEU A 172 -16.38 -13.88 6.46
CA LEU A 172 -16.53 -12.45 6.19
C LEU A 172 -18.00 -12.05 6.05
N SER A 173 -18.41 -11.10 6.89
CA SER A 173 -19.66 -10.38 6.76
C SER A 173 -19.42 -8.91 7.11
N LEU A 174 -19.72 -8.02 6.17
CA LEU A 174 -19.46 -6.58 6.33
C LEU A 174 -20.62 -5.76 5.80
N LYS A 175 -20.96 -4.68 6.47
CA LYS A 175 -21.97 -3.73 5.98
C LYS A 175 -21.26 -2.69 5.11
N LEU A 176 -21.66 -2.56 3.84
CA LEU A 176 -20.91 -1.75 2.88
C LEU A 176 -20.93 -0.26 3.22
N GLY A 177 -22.01 0.26 3.79
CA GLY A 177 -22.10 1.65 4.23
C GLY A 177 -21.22 2.01 5.44
N ASP A 178 -20.55 1.03 6.05
CA ASP A 178 -19.51 1.31 7.05
C ASP A 178 -18.11 1.46 6.39
N ILE A 179 -17.95 0.95 5.15
CA ILE A 179 -16.70 0.97 4.38
C ILE A 179 -16.71 2.08 3.32
N LEU A 180 -17.79 2.18 2.53
CA LEU A 180 -17.92 3.12 1.41
C LEU A 180 -18.40 4.52 1.83
N ARG A 181 -18.04 4.95 3.04
CA ARG A 181 -18.53 6.21 3.62
C ARG A 181 -18.00 7.41 2.85
N GLU A 182 -18.86 8.41 2.65
CA GLU A 182 -18.42 9.75 2.27
C GLU A 182 -17.76 10.41 3.47
N ASP A 183 -16.55 10.95 3.26
CA ASP A 183 -16.10 12.08 4.07
C ASP A 183 -16.53 13.37 3.38
N GLU A 184 -17.15 14.28 4.12
CA GLU A 184 -17.77 15.54 3.64
C GLU A 184 -16.77 16.56 3.01
N GLY A 185 -15.58 16.14 2.57
CA GLY A 185 -14.51 16.98 2.03
C GLY A 185 -14.09 16.68 0.59
N ASP A 186 -14.57 15.60 -0.02
CA ASP A 186 -14.26 15.29 -1.42
C ASP A 186 -15.24 16.01 -2.35
N ASP A 187 -14.82 17.18 -2.81
CA ASP A 187 -15.56 18.05 -3.72
C ASP A 187 -16.06 17.26 -4.95
N GLU A 188 -17.33 17.48 -5.34
CA GLU A 188 -18.09 16.84 -6.43
C GLU A 188 -17.47 16.98 -7.85
N SER A 189 -16.18 17.32 -7.96
CA SER A 189 -15.53 17.77 -9.18
C SER A 189 -15.21 16.66 -10.19
N GLU A 190 -15.17 15.39 -9.78
CA GLU A 190 -14.89 14.28 -10.71
C GLU A 190 -16.15 13.74 -11.42
N ALA A 191 -17.36 14.08 -10.95
CA ALA A 191 -18.62 13.60 -11.53
C ALA A 191 -19.16 14.45 -12.69
N LYS A 192 -18.36 15.37 -13.28
CA LYS A 192 -18.77 16.12 -14.47
C LYS A 192 -18.25 15.49 -15.76
N ASP A 193 -19.11 14.65 -16.32
CA ASP A 193 -19.33 14.39 -17.75
C ASP A 193 -18.11 14.59 -18.69
N LYS A 194 -17.32 13.52 -18.89
CA LYS A 194 -16.41 13.40 -20.05
C LYS A 194 -16.96 12.41 -21.08
N GLN A 195 -18.16 12.65 -21.61
CA GLN A 195 -18.50 12.18 -22.96
C GLN A 195 -17.80 13.04 -24.01
N GLY A 196 -16.48 12.88 -24.12
CA GLY A 196 -15.68 13.44 -25.21
C GLY A 196 -14.71 12.38 -25.69
N LYS A 197 -14.91 11.84 -26.91
CA LYS A 197 -13.92 11.00 -27.57
C LYS A 197 -12.65 11.81 -27.75
N VAL A 198 -11.67 11.64 -26.87
CA VAL A 198 -10.34 12.20 -27.04
C VAL A 198 -9.65 11.39 -28.13
N LYS A 199 -9.22 12.08 -29.18
CA LYS A 199 -8.42 11.49 -30.24
C LYS A 199 -6.99 11.41 -29.72
N GLU A 200 -6.51 10.22 -29.41
CA GLU A 200 -5.14 10.00 -28.95
C GLU A 200 -4.14 10.48 -30.00
N THR A 201 -3.23 11.36 -29.60
CA THR A 201 -2.04 11.74 -30.36
C THR A 201 -0.82 11.10 -29.70
N PRO A 202 0.00 10.32 -30.44
CA PRO A 202 1.19 9.69 -29.89
C PRO A 202 2.34 10.70 -29.81
N GLU A 203 2.33 11.55 -28.80
CA GLU A 203 3.45 12.46 -28.48
C GLU A 203 3.78 12.35 -26.99
N ASN A 204 4.98 11.82 -26.72
CA ASN A 204 5.63 11.61 -25.41
C ASN A 204 4.93 10.66 -24.42
N TYR A 205 5.37 9.40 -24.40
CA TYR A 205 5.28 8.53 -23.23
C TYR A 205 6.24 9.07 -22.15
N LEU A 206 5.88 10.17 -21.51
CA LEU A 206 6.33 10.43 -20.14
C LEU A 206 5.53 9.44 -19.29
N ILE A 207 6.17 8.32 -18.97
CA ILE A 207 5.64 7.35 -18.03
C ILE A 207 5.63 8.07 -16.68
N ASP A 208 4.43 8.37 -16.16
CA ASP A 208 4.27 8.94 -14.83
C ASP A 208 4.48 7.82 -13.81
N GLU A 209 5.73 7.44 -13.57
CA GLU A 209 6.05 6.43 -12.54
C GLU A 209 5.81 7.00 -11.16
N ARG A 210 5.51 6.18 -10.14
CA ARG A 210 5.44 6.65 -8.75
C ARG A 210 6.80 7.17 -8.26
N TYR A 211 6.79 8.35 -7.67
CA TYR A 211 7.97 9.00 -7.09
C TYR A 211 7.64 9.73 -5.79
N GLU A 212 8.68 10.07 -5.04
CA GLU A 212 8.67 11.12 -4.02
C GLU A 212 9.56 12.29 -4.48
N ILE A 213 9.26 13.50 -4.05
CA ILE A 213 10.13 14.68 -4.23
C ILE A 213 10.66 15.09 -2.87
N ILE A 214 11.98 15.16 -2.72
CA ILE A 214 12.64 15.62 -1.49
C ILE A 214 13.61 16.73 -1.84
N GLU A 215 13.39 17.92 -1.30
CA GLU A 215 14.18 19.14 -1.58
C GLU A 215 14.34 19.40 -3.09
N GLY A 216 13.26 19.22 -3.85
CA GLY A 216 13.18 19.45 -5.30
C GLY A 216 13.78 18.32 -6.15
N VAL A 217 14.25 17.24 -5.53
CA VAL A 217 14.80 16.07 -6.23
C VAL A 217 13.78 14.95 -6.27
N ARG A 218 13.46 14.47 -7.48
CA ARG A 218 12.61 13.30 -7.72
C ARG A 218 13.36 12.00 -7.40
N TYR A 219 12.70 11.11 -6.67
CA TYR A 219 13.15 9.77 -6.34
C TYR A 219 12.08 8.76 -6.72
N ASP A 220 12.37 7.93 -7.72
CA ASP A 220 11.42 6.92 -8.20
C ASP A 220 11.34 5.71 -7.24
N PHE A 221 10.15 5.14 -7.09
CA PHE A 221 9.91 3.91 -6.34
C PHE A 221 10.21 2.69 -7.23
N LEU A 222 11.50 2.35 -7.31
CA LEU A 222 11.98 1.33 -8.24
C LEU A 222 11.52 -0.09 -7.90
N THR A 223 11.31 -0.44 -6.63
CA THR A 223 11.03 -1.82 -6.22
C THR A 223 9.71 -1.93 -5.46
N SER A 224 8.93 -2.97 -5.74
CA SER A 224 7.79 -3.33 -4.88
C SER A 224 8.28 -3.78 -3.50
N PRO A 225 7.56 -3.41 -2.42
CA PRO A 225 7.85 -3.94 -1.10
C PRO A 225 7.68 -5.46 -1.03
N ILE A 226 8.51 -6.09 -0.20
CA ILE A 226 8.39 -7.53 0.09
C ILE A 226 7.25 -7.80 1.09
N TYR A 227 6.77 -9.03 1.12
CA TYR A 227 5.69 -9.47 2.01
C TYR A 227 5.93 -9.12 3.49
N ALA A 228 7.16 -9.26 4.00
CA ALA A 228 7.49 -8.92 5.39
C ALA A 228 7.24 -7.43 5.71
N HIS A 229 7.59 -6.52 4.78
CA HIS A 229 7.31 -5.09 4.90
C HIS A 229 5.81 -4.83 5.00
N GLN A 230 5.04 -5.38 4.06
CA GLN A 230 3.58 -5.27 4.05
C GLN A 230 2.95 -5.88 5.29
N ARG A 231 3.54 -6.92 5.88
CA ARG A 231 3.06 -7.50 7.13
C ARG A 231 3.27 -6.60 8.33
N ILE A 232 4.42 -5.96 8.45
CA ILE A 232 4.68 -4.98 9.52
C ILE A 232 3.74 -3.80 9.38
N LEU A 233 3.65 -3.21 8.18
CA LEU A 233 2.76 -2.08 7.90
C LEU A 233 1.31 -2.41 8.25
N ALA A 234 0.84 -3.58 7.82
CA ALA A 234 -0.52 -4.00 8.04
C ALA A 234 -0.83 -4.36 9.51
N LYS A 235 0.17 -4.73 10.31
CA LYS A 235 0.01 -4.93 11.77
C LYS A 235 0.03 -3.60 12.52
N LEU A 236 0.89 -2.67 12.12
CA LEU A 236 0.87 -1.29 12.63
C LEU A 236 -0.47 -0.62 12.33
N TYR A 237 -0.96 -0.71 11.08
CA TYR A 237 -2.26 -0.19 10.70
C TYR A 237 -3.38 -0.70 11.61
N LEU A 238 -3.45 -2.02 11.89
CA LEU A 238 -4.47 -2.55 12.80
C LEU A 238 -4.34 -2.01 14.23
N ALA A 239 -3.13 -1.87 14.75
CA ALA A 239 -2.92 -1.34 16.09
C ALA A 239 -3.45 0.10 16.20
N PHE A 240 -3.06 0.95 15.24
CA PHE A 240 -3.57 2.31 15.14
C PHE A 240 -5.07 2.34 14.90
N HIS A 241 -5.60 1.60 13.94
CA HIS A 241 -7.03 1.60 13.62
C HIS A 241 -7.87 1.14 14.82
N LYS A 242 -7.47 0.06 15.49
CA LYS A 242 -8.19 -0.49 16.64
C LYS A 242 -8.28 0.51 17.80
N ASP A 243 -7.17 1.15 18.14
CA ASP A 243 -7.10 1.94 19.37
C ASP A 243 -7.29 3.45 19.12
N CYS A 244 -7.04 3.94 17.90
CA CYS A 244 -7.01 5.37 17.55
C CYS A 244 -7.99 5.83 16.45
N ALA A 245 -8.73 4.95 15.75
CA ALA A 245 -9.63 5.39 14.66
C ALA A 245 -10.77 6.31 15.12
N ALA A 246 -11.09 6.34 16.42
CA ALA A 246 -12.06 7.29 16.97
C ALA A 246 -11.49 8.72 17.11
N ASP A 247 -10.17 8.85 17.23
CA ASP A 247 -9.47 10.10 17.55
C ASP A 247 -8.74 10.71 16.33
N GLY A 248 -8.68 9.99 15.21
CA GLY A 248 -8.04 10.45 13.97
C GLY A 248 -8.10 9.43 12.84
N GLU A 249 -7.53 9.83 11.71
CA GLU A 249 -7.38 9.01 10.50
C GLU A 249 -6.05 8.28 10.51
N VAL A 250 -6.08 7.01 10.09
CA VAL A 250 -4.90 6.15 9.91
C VAL A 250 -4.81 5.79 8.44
N LEU A 251 -3.73 6.18 7.79
CA LEU A 251 -3.52 6.00 6.36
C LEU A 251 -2.16 5.33 6.12
N PHE A 252 -1.94 4.81 4.92
CA PHE A 252 -0.71 4.11 4.57
C PHE A 252 -0.35 4.31 3.10
N ALA A 253 0.93 4.14 2.80
CA ALA A 253 1.44 4.20 1.44
C ALA A 253 0.75 3.17 0.53
N PRO A 254 0.52 3.48 -0.75
CA PRO A 254 0.87 4.73 -1.45
C PRO A 254 -0.15 5.86 -1.19
N LEU A 255 0.31 7.01 -0.67
CA LEU A 255 -0.47 8.24 -0.56
C LEU A 255 0.47 9.44 -0.48
N ASP A 256 0.24 10.45 -1.31
CA ASP A 256 1.11 11.63 -1.36
C ASP A 256 0.83 12.59 -0.18
N VAL A 257 1.90 13.01 0.48
CA VAL A 257 1.92 14.06 1.50
C VAL A 257 2.69 15.25 0.97
N HIS A 258 1.97 16.30 0.60
CA HIS A 258 2.49 17.55 0.08
C HIS A 258 2.84 18.50 1.23
N PHE A 259 4.13 18.72 1.45
CA PHE A 259 4.60 19.73 2.40
C PHE A 259 4.78 21.09 1.75
N ASP A 260 5.37 21.12 0.56
CA ASP A 260 5.49 22.28 -0.33
C ASP A 260 5.71 21.83 -1.79
N GLU A 261 5.93 22.77 -2.70
CA GLU A 261 6.16 22.51 -4.14
C GLU A 261 7.40 21.65 -4.44
N ASN A 262 8.33 21.55 -3.49
CA ASN A 262 9.59 20.83 -3.62
C ASN A 262 9.64 19.58 -2.74
N ASN A 263 8.57 19.27 -2.00
CA ASN A 263 8.54 18.21 -1.00
C ASN A 263 7.20 17.49 -1.00
N ILE A 264 7.16 16.35 -1.69
CA ILE A 264 6.01 15.45 -1.82
C ILE A 264 6.48 14.05 -1.40
N PHE A 265 6.11 13.61 -0.21
CA PHE A 265 6.63 12.34 0.34
C PHE A 265 5.53 11.28 0.33
N GLN A 266 5.91 10.00 0.33
CA GLN A 266 4.99 8.88 0.59
C GLN A 266 5.46 8.12 1.83
N PRO A 267 4.97 8.47 3.03
CA PRO A 267 5.26 7.72 4.25
C PRO A 267 4.52 6.39 4.28
N ASP A 268 5.13 5.35 4.87
CA ASP A 268 4.52 4.02 4.95
C ASP A 268 3.23 4.02 5.77
N LEU A 269 3.23 4.66 6.94
CA LEU A 269 2.03 4.88 7.76
C LEU A 269 1.95 6.34 8.20
N ILE A 270 0.74 6.87 8.17
CA ILE A 270 0.42 8.26 8.48
C ILE A 270 -0.72 8.25 9.51
N TYR A 271 -0.58 9.04 10.56
CA TYR A 271 -1.67 9.31 11.49
C TYR A 271 -1.97 10.81 11.52
N ILE A 272 -3.25 11.14 11.35
CA ILE A 272 -3.77 12.51 11.36
C ILE A 272 -4.85 12.60 12.43
N ALA A 273 -4.61 13.36 13.49
CA ALA A 273 -5.59 13.54 14.55
C ALA A 273 -6.82 14.30 14.01
N ASN A 274 -8.00 14.06 14.59
CA ASN A 274 -9.24 14.76 14.19
C ASN A 274 -9.09 16.29 14.19
N ALA A 275 -8.33 16.84 15.14
CA ALA A 275 -8.04 18.28 15.21
C ALA A 275 -7.23 18.82 14.03
N ASN A 276 -6.51 17.96 13.31
CA ASN A 276 -5.66 18.27 12.17
C ASN A 276 -6.26 17.77 10.83
N ARG A 277 -7.47 17.19 10.85
CA ARG A 277 -8.11 16.55 9.67
C ARG A 277 -8.19 17.46 8.43
N GLY A 278 -8.23 18.78 8.61
CA GLY A 278 -8.29 19.77 7.52
C GLY A 278 -7.07 19.78 6.58
N ILE A 279 -6.00 19.04 6.88
CA ILE A 279 -4.89 18.82 5.92
C ILE A 279 -5.26 17.80 4.83
N ILE A 280 -6.27 16.96 5.07
CA ILE A 280 -6.80 16.04 4.05
C ILE A 280 -7.78 16.83 3.19
N ARG A 281 -7.44 17.02 1.92
CA ARG A 281 -8.26 17.75 0.96
C ARG A 281 -7.83 17.42 -0.46
N ASP A 282 -8.75 17.57 -1.40
CA ASP A 282 -8.48 17.35 -2.83
C ASP A 282 -7.93 15.92 -3.11
N GLY A 283 -8.33 14.93 -2.30
CA GLY A 283 -7.85 13.55 -2.39
C GLY A 283 -6.43 13.30 -1.86
N TYR A 284 -5.72 14.31 -1.33
CA TYR A 284 -4.35 14.15 -0.82
C TYR A 284 -4.16 14.81 0.55
N ILE A 285 -2.94 14.74 1.08
CA ILE A 285 -2.56 15.36 2.36
C ILE A 285 -1.69 16.59 2.07
N TYR A 286 -2.10 17.75 2.59
CA TYR A 286 -1.40 19.03 2.44
C TYR A 286 -1.00 19.61 3.79
N GLY A 287 0.27 19.47 4.15
CA GLY A 287 0.84 19.88 5.44
C GLY A 287 1.38 18.70 6.23
N ALA A 288 1.79 18.96 7.48
CA ALA A 288 2.41 17.97 8.32
C ALA A 288 1.39 17.07 9.03
N PRO A 289 1.46 15.74 8.83
CA PRO A 289 0.75 14.80 9.69
C PRO A 289 1.21 14.87 11.14
N ASP A 290 0.36 14.39 12.04
CA ASP A 290 0.65 14.37 13.47
C ASP A 290 1.74 13.36 13.81
N LEU A 291 1.74 12.21 13.13
CA LEU A 291 2.75 11.16 13.24
C LEU A 291 2.97 10.48 11.89
N VAL A 292 4.23 10.18 11.56
CA VAL A 292 4.58 9.34 10.41
C VAL A 292 5.51 8.19 10.81
N VAL A 293 5.35 7.04 10.17
CA VAL A 293 6.20 5.85 10.36
C VAL A 293 6.81 5.48 9.02
N GLU A 294 8.09 5.15 9.05
CA GLU A 294 8.81 4.55 7.92
C GLU A 294 9.33 3.19 8.33
N ILE A 295 9.13 2.20 7.46
CA ILE A 295 9.60 0.84 7.62
C ILE A 295 10.80 0.67 6.70
N LEU A 296 11.96 0.46 7.31
CA LEU A 296 13.21 0.43 6.58
C LEU A 296 13.24 -0.70 5.57
N SER A 297 13.54 -0.33 4.32
CA SER A 297 13.82 -1.25 3.23
C SER A 297 15.26 -1.10 2.75
N SER A 298 15.73 -2.05 1.94
CA SER A 298 17.05 -1.96 1.30
C SER A 298 17.14 -0.83 0.27
N SER A 299 16.01 -0.42 -0.32
CA SER A 299 15.96 0.59 -1.39
C SER A 299 15.79 2.02 -0.86
N THR A 300 15.04 2.23 0.22
CA THR A 300 14.72 3.57 0.76
C THR A 300 15.42 3.87 2.09
N GLY A 301 15.87 2.85 2.83
CA GLY A 301 16.23 3.01 4.25
C GLY A 301 17.30 4.06 4.56
N ARG A 302 18.20 4.35 3.61
CA ARG A 302 19.16 5.46 3.77
C ARG A 302 18.47 6.83 3.72
N ARG A 303 17.51 7.03 2.81
CA ARG A 303 16.73 8.27 2.70
C ARG A 303 15.85 8.45 3.93
N ASP A 304 15.22 7.38 4.40
CA ASP A 304 14.35 7.39 5.59
C ASP A 304 15.15 7.84 6.83
N LYS A 305 16.33 7.24 7.07
CA LYS A 305 17.22 7.59 8.18
C LYS A 305 17.80 9.01 8.12
N THR A 306 17.77 9.68 6.97
CA THR A 306 18.47 10.96 6.78
C THR A 306 17.58 12.03 6.15
N LEU A 307 17.35 11.97 4.84
CA LEU A 307 16.65 13.01 4.09
C LEU A 307 15.21 13.20 4.56
N LYS A 308 14.43 12.12 4.65
CA LYS A 308 13.02 12.19 5.07
C LYS A 308 12.90 12.60 6.53
N LYS A 309 13.73 12.03 7.42
CA LYS A 309 13.83 12.48 8.82
C LYS A 309 14.07 13.99 8.94
N ASN A 310 15.02 14.54 8.18
CA ASN A 310 15.28 15.98 8.19
C ASN A 310 14.12 16.79 7.61
N GLY A 311 13.46 16.29 6.56
CA GLY A 311 12.26 16.90 5.98
C GLY A 311 11.12 16.95 6.99
N TYR A 312 10.77 15.82 7.60
CA TYR A 312 9.73 15.75 8.63
C TYR A 312 10.03 16.67 9.82
N GLU A 313 11.29 16.77 10.25
CA GLU A 313 11.72 17.71 11.29
C GLU A 313 11.46 19.16 10.87
N LYS A 314 11.90 19.53 9.66
CA LYS A 314 11.76 20.87 9.07
C LYS A 314 10.29 21.28 8.94
N PHE A 315 9.43 20.36 8.51
CA PHE A 315 8.02 20.63 8.26
C PHE A 315 7.13 20.48 9.50
N GLY A 316 7.67 20.04 10.62
CA GLY A 316 6.96 20.06 11.90
C GLY A 316 6.10 18.84 12.19
N VAL A 317 6.40 17.68 11.58
CA VAL A 317 5.77 16.42 11.99
C VAL A 317 6.15 16.15 13.44
N ARG A 318 5.16 15.91 14.31
CA ARG A 318 5.39 15.93 15.76
C ARG A 318 6.08 14.69 16.27
N GLU A 319 5.81 13.55 15.64
CA GLU A 319 6.41 12.27 16.00
C GLU A 319 6.76 11.46 14.76
N TYR A 320 7.96 10.88 14.76
CA TYR A 320 8.51 10.14 13.64
C TYR A 320 9.08 8.82 14.11
N TRP A 321 8.66 7.72 13.49
CA TRP A 321 9.16 6.39 13.82
C TRP A 321 9.95 5.79 12.65
N LEU A 322 11.06 5.16 13.01
CA LEU A 322 11.84 4.29 12.12
C LEU A 322 11.72 2.85 12.62
N VAL A 323 11.08 2.00 11.83
CA VAL A 323 10.96 0.56 12.09
C VAL A 323 12.05 -0.16 11.31
N ASP A 324 12.89 -0.96 11.97
CA ASP A 324 13.90 -1.79 11.31
C ASP A 324 13.43 -3.25 11.29
N PRO A 325 12.95 -3.77 10.14
CA PRO A 325 12.49 -5.15 10.04
C PRO A 325 13.60 -6.19 10.26
N VAL A 326 14.84 -5.84 9.93
CA VAL A 326 15.99 -6.77 9.97
C VAL A 326 16.51 -6.90 11.39
N HIS A 327 16.67 -5.78 12.08
CA HIS A 327 17.17 -5.73 13.45
C HIS A 327 16.06 -5.74 14.50
N ARG A 328 14.79 -5.75 14.08
CA ARG A 328 13.58 -5.91 14.90
C ARG A 328 13.48 -4.89 16.04
N PHE A 329 13.64 -3.61 15.71
CA PHE A 329 13.46 -2.51 16.65
C PHE A 329 12.70 -1.34 16.03
N VAL A 330 12.20 -0.45 16.90
CA VAL A 330 11.60 0.83 16.52
C VAL A 330 12.37 1.96 17.22
N GLU A 331 12.81 2.96 16.45
CA GLU A 331 13.32 4.23 16.98
C GLU A 331 12.21 5.29 16.92
N GLN A 332 11.92 5.93 18.05
CA GLN A 332 10.94 7.01 18.16
C GLN A 332 11.64 8.37 18.29
N PHE A 333 11.25 9.30 17.45
CA PHE A 333 11.69 10.69 17.50
C PHE A 333 10.50 11.61 17.77
N VAL A 334 10.64 12.55 18.70
CA VAL A 334 9.62 13.56 19.01
C VAL A 334 10.19 14.95 18.74
N LEU A 335 9.40 15.80 18.09
CA LEU A 335 9.80 17.16 17.78
C LEU A 335 9.67 18.05 19.02
N LEU A 336 10.80 18.52 19.53
CA LEU A 336 10.91 19.41 20.68
C LEU A 336 11.66 20.66 20.25
N ASP A 337 11.06 21.83 20.43
CA ASP A 337 11.64 23.13 20.07
C ASP A 337 12.19 23.19 18.62
N GLY A 338 11.48 22.53 17.69
CA GLY A 338 11.84 22.47 16.26
C GLY A 338 12.98 21.50 15.92
N LYS A 339 13.33 20.59 16.84
CA LYS A 339 14.34 19.54 16.61
C LYS A 339 13.86 18.18 17.11
N TYR A 340 14.20 17.13 16.36
CA TYR A 340 13.89 15.77 16.77
C TYR A 340 14.84 15.31 17.87
N ALA A 341 14.26 14.93 19.01
CA ALA A 341 14.92 14.16 20.04
C ALA A 341 14.59 12.68 19.88
N ALA A 342 15.60 11.80 19.91
CA ALA A 342 15.38 10.37 20.04
C ALA A 342 14.89 10.08 21.46
N VAL A 343 13.62 9.69 21.60
CA VAL A 343 13.00 9.47 22.92
C VAL A 343 12.98 8.00 23.33
N ALA A 344 13.05 7.08 22.37
CA ALA A 344 13.15 5.65 22.62
C ALA A 344 13.77 4.89 21.44
N THR A 345 14.45 3.79 21.77
CA THR A 345 14.80 2.71 20.84
C THR A 345 14.32 1.43 21.50
N LEU A 346 13.33 0.78 20.90
CA LEU A 346 12.59 -0.31 21.51
C LEU A 346 12.76 -1.59 20.71
N THR A 347 13.18 -2.67 21.37
CA THR A 347 13.22 -4.01 20.76
C THR A 347 11.84 -4.64 20.76
N GLU A 348 11.68 -5.73 20.00
CA GLU A 348 10.40 -6.43 19.87
C GLU A 348 9.77 -6.90 21.19
N GLU A 349 10.55 -7.14 22.25
CA GLU A 349 10.02 -7.59 23.55
C GLU A 349 9.36 -6.46 24.34
N GLN A 350 9.47 -5.22 23.88
CA GLN A 350 9.00 -4.03 24.60
C GLN A 350 7.64 -3.57 24.08
N THR A 351 6.91 -2.88 24.97
CA THR A 351 5.71 -2.14 24.60
C THR A 351 6.10 -0.73 24.22
N LEU A 352 5.69 -0.32 23.03
CA LEU A 352 5.77 1.03 22.56
C LEU A 352 4.54 1.82 23.02
N THR A 353 4.77 3.05 23.48
CA THR A 353 3.73 4.07 23.70
C THR A 353 4.11 5.32 22.94
N SER A 354 3.13 6.02 22.37
CA SER A 354 3.39 7.30 21.71
C SER A 354 3.30 8.47 22.71
N PRO A 355 4.33 9.33 22.81
CA PRO A 355 4.25 10.55 23.61
C PRO A 355 3.24 11.59 23.09
N THR A 356 2.91 11.56 21.79
CA THR A 356 2.04 12.56 21.15
C THR A 356 0.66 12.03 20.74
N VAL A 357 0.49 10.71 20.68
CA VAL A 357 -0.76 10.02 20.30
C VAL A 357 -1.23 9.13 21.46
N ALA A 358 -2.08 9.68 22.34
CA ALA A 358 -2.41 9.08 23.63
C ALA A 358 -3.16 7.74 23.56
N CYS A 359 -3.88 7.48 22.47
CA CYS A 359 -4.64 6.24 22.25
C CYS A 359 -3.75 5.02 21.96
N LEU A 360 -2.46 5.22 21.65
CA LEU A 360 -1.62 4.17 21.10
C LEU A 360 -0.71 3.50 22.13
N SER A 361 -0.91 2.19 22.30
CA SER A 361 0.01 1.30 23.02
C SER A 361 0.15 -0.04 22.31
N LEU A 362 1.37 -0.43 21.96
CA LEU A 362 1.64 -1.53 21.04
C LEU A 362 2.75 -2.43 21.57
N THR A 363 2.47 -3.72 21.74
CA THR A 363 3.52 -4.71 22.02
C THR A 363 4.26 -5.05 20.72
N LEU A 364 5.56 -4.80 20.65
CA LEU A 364 6.29 -4.84 19.38
C LEU A 364 6.50 -6.25 18.81
N ASN A 365 6.48 -7.29 19.64
CA ASN A 365 6.56 -8.68 19.18
C ASN A 365 5.36 -9.07 18.31
N GLU A 366 4.25 -8.34 18.41
CA GLU A 366 3.07 -8.56 17.59
C GLU A 366 3.23 -7.97 16.20
N ILE A 367 4.10 -6.96 16.00
CA ILE A 367 4.29 -6.33 14.68
C ILE A 367 5.29 -7.05 13.78
N PHE A 368 6.37 -7.59 14.35
CA PHE A 368 7.38 -8.27 13.55
C PHE A 368 6.92 -9.70 13.19
N PRO A 369 6.92 -10.10 11.91
CA PRO A 369 6.66 -11.50 11.53
C PRO A 369 7.79 -12.41 12.05
N PRO A 370 7.56 -13.73 12.18
CA PRO A 370 8.63 -14.68 12.45
C PRO A 370 9.74 -14.58 11.37
N GLU A 371 11.00 -14.83 11.73
CA GLU A 371 12.17 -14.67 10.82
C GLU A 371 12.12 -15.52 9.52
N ASN A 372 11.15 -16.41 9.38
CA ASN A 372 11.00 -17.33 8.23
C ASN A 372 9.63 -17.23 7.52
N GLU A 373 8.82 -16.18 7.77
CA GLU A 373 7.56 -15.91 7.03
C GLU A 373 7.77 -15.01 5.81
#